data_AF-A0AAF0TZ28-F1
#
_entry.id   AF-A0AAF0TZ28-F1
#
_cell.length_a   1.000
_cell.length_b   1.000
_cell.length_c   1.000
_cell.angle_alpha   90.00
_cell.angle_beta   90.00
_cell.angle_gamma   90.00
#
_symmetry.space_group_name_H-M   'P 1'
#
loop_
_entity.id
_entity.type
_entity.pdbx_description
1 polymer ?
#
loop_
_entity_poly.entity_id
_entity_poly.type
_entity_poly.pdbx_seq_one_letter_code
_entity_poly.pdbx_strand_id
1 'polypeptide(L)'
;MMKNKHTVESNIQWKIRSGTYSFWWDNWLGVGPLAHYTSNSNRFNNDSVSEFIEEGHWNIPKVLRVAPPSQVHHILSMQLQLQQGLPDQAVWKLNTSGLFSVSSTWNSIREKREKTKINNYTWHPKIPFKCSFLLRRAIRGKLPTNEKLLSFGIEPSDCHCCHSPGADTIEHTFNSGDFAKNVWRYFAISLGIRTDPLPLRNLIMRWWSAPHNNEAHKLILQSTPIFICWNLWKNRCDVKYGGKQSNIVRVKHLVILDNFKLLHTVFPYISWPLRWNKWVKLNTDGSALSNPGSIGAGGVIRNHLGEIILAYSAPLGTGTNNQAEVEAAIFGITWCIHMKYNQVILEVDSQLLVDWFKNSKSIPWNISSQMQQLHQLATQLDHFKCIHTFREANFVADVLSKHSHQIPNPQVFFNIQQLPKLAAAYLQQDLADTAPTASSPAGMAREPPVGLFRPSDQGHQRRLEHTTKTYHESPSNSPYNSMNS
;
A
#
# COMPACT_ATOMS: atom_id res chain seq x y z
N MET A 1 39.12 -16.96 -11.64
CA MET A 1 39.45 -16.04 -10.53
C MET A 1 40.50 -14.98 -10.89
N MET A 2 41.27 -15.08 -12.00
CA MET A 2 42.38 -14.16 -12.31
C MET A 2 42.12 -13.05 -13.35
N LYS A 3 40.92 -12.92 -13.94
CA LYS A 3 40.68 -11.97 -15.07
C LYS A 3 41.06 -10.51 -14.77
N ASN A 4 40.99 -10.08 -13.52
CA ASN A 4 41.24 -8.69 -13.13
C ASN A 4 42.62 -8.48 -12.48
N LYS A 5 43.46 -9.52 -12.36
CA LYS A 5 44.74 -9.46 -11.63
C LYS A 5 45.66 -8.38 -12.20
N HIS A 6 45.87 -8.37 -13.51
CA HIS A 6 46.73 -7.40 -14.18
C HIS A 6 46.26 -5.94 -14.00
N THR A 7 44.95 -5.70 -14.02
CA THR A 7 44.36 -4.37 -13.79
C THR A 7 44.53 -3.92 -12.34
N VAL A 8 44.58 -4.85 -11.38
CA VAL A 8 44.80 -4.53 -9.97
C VAL A 8 46.27 -4.29 -9.69
N GLU A 9 47.17 -5.12 -10.21
CA GLU A 9 48.62 -5.03 -10.00
C GLU A 9 49.21 -3.72 -10.54
N SER A 10 48.68 -3.17 -11.64
CA SER A 10 49.11 -1.86 -12.16
C SER A 10 48.89 -0.71 -11.17
N ASN A 11 47.98 -0.90 -10.20
CA ASN A 11 47.66 0.09 -9.17
C ASN A 11 48.43 -0.13 -7.85
N ILE A 12 49.31 -1.13 -7.79
CA ILE A 12 50.21 -1.39 -6.66
C ILE A 12 51.59 -0.83 -7.00
N GLN A 13 52.18 -0.09 -6.06
CA GLN A 13 53.58 0.30 -6.10
C GLN A 13 54.29 -0.16 -4.84
N TRP A 14 55.48 -0.71 -4.99
CA TRP A 14 56.29 -1.12 -3.85
C TRP A 14 57.16 0.05 -3.37
N LYS A 15 57.04 0.38 -2.08
CA LYS A 15 57.95 1.31 -1.42
C LYS A 15 59.14 0.52 -0.88
N ILE A 16 60.32 0.77 -1.45
CA ILE A 16 61.57 0.11 -1.08
C ILE A 16 62.02 0.55 0.32
N ARG A 17 62.28 -0.42 1.19
CA ARG A 17 62.82 -0.27 2.55
C ARG A 17 63.99 -1.24 2.79
N SER A 18 63.78 -2.54 2.58
CA SER A 18 64.78 -3.62 2.62
C SER A 18 65.26 -4.04 1.23
N GLY A 19 64.44 -3.88 0.17
CA GLY A 19 64.85 -4.16 -1.21
C GLY A 19 64.79 -5.64 -1.61
N THR A 20 64.01 -6.45 -0.91
CA THR A 20 63.95 -7.92 -1.07
C THR A 20 63.13 -8.40 -2.28
N TYR A 21 62.54 -7.47 -3.04
CA TYR A 21 61.60 -7.75 -4.13
C TYR A 21 62.31 -7.77 -5.49
N SER A 22 61.64 -8.31 -6.50
CA SER A 22 62.24 -8.53 -7.82
C SER A 22 62.54 -7.21 -8.52
N PHE A 23 63.79 -7.04 -8.97
CA PHE A 23 64.18 -5.89 -9.77
C PHE A 23 63.34 -5.77 -11.06
N TRP A 24 62.96 -6.90 -11.65
CA TRP A 24 62.33 -6.96 -12.98
C TRP A 24 60.80 -6.96 -12.95
N TRP A 25 60.21 -7.70 -12.01
CA TRP A 25 58.78 -8.02 -12.06
C TRP A 25 57.93 -7.17 -11.11
N ASP A 26 58.51 -6.62 -10.06
CA ASP A 26 57.78 -5.79 -9.09
C ASP A 26 57.77 -4.32 -9.49
N ASN A 27 56.63 -3.66 -9.31
CA ASN A 27 56.46 -2.24 -9.63
C ASN A 27 57.00 -1.33 -8.51
N TRP A 28 58.30 -1.29 -8.30
CA TRP A 28 58.93 -0.41 -7.31
C TRP A 28 59.18 1.01 -7.86
N LEU A 29 59.48 1.14 -9.15
CA LEU A 29 59.71 2.43 -9.82
C LEU A 29 58.41 3.21 -10.09
N GLY A 30 57.25 2.58 -9.93
CA GLY A 30 55.94 3.20 -10.14
C GLY A 30 55.48 3.27 -11.60
N VAL A 31 56.33 2.91 -12.57
CA VAL A 31 56.04 2.88 -14.01
C VAL A 31 55.60 1.50 -14.52
N GLY A 32 55.44 0.52 -13.63
CA GLY A 32 55.18 -0.88 -13.94
C GLY A 32 56.45 -1.75 -13.89
N PRO A 33 56.33 -3.06 -14.17
CA PRO A 33 57.47 -3.98 -14.21
C PRO A 33 58.50 -3.56 -15.26
N LEU A 34 59.78 -3.52 -14.87
CA LEU A 34 60.88 -3.18 -15.78
C LEU A 34 61.03 -4.18 -16.94
N ALA A 35 60.60 -5.43 -16.74
CA ALA A 35 60.59 -6.47 -17.77
C ALA A 35 59.76 -6.08 -19.01
N HIS A 36 58.75 -5.20 -18.87
CA HIS A 36 57.94 -4.73 -20.00
C HIS A 36 58.63 -3.68 -20.88
N TYR A 37 59.75 -3.10 -20.42
CA TYR A 37 60.50 -2.06 -21.14
C TYR A 37 61.71 -2.61 -21.91
N THR A 38 61.84 -3.93 -22.03
CA THR A 38 62.93 -4.58 -22.77
C THR A 38 62.42 -5.79 -23.54
N SER A 39 62.92 -5.97 -24.75
CA SER A 39 62.58 -7.09 -25.65
C SER A 39 63.42 -8.35 -25.39
N ASN A 40 64.44 -8.27 -24.51
CA ASN A 40 65.34 -9.39 -24.19
C ASN A 40 64.73 -10.29 -23.10
N SER A 41 63.70 -11.06 -23.46
CA SER A 41 62.87 -11.86 -22.54
C SER A 41 63.52 -13.11 -21.93
N ASN A 42 64.74 -13.48 -22.34
CA ASN A 42 65.25 -14.82 -22.07
C ASN A 42 66.19 -14.97 -20.86
N ARG A 43 66.53 -13.91 -20.11
CA ARG A 43 67.38 -14.00 -18.89
C ARG A 43 67.07 -12.90 -17.88
N PHE A 44 65.84 -12.82 -17.38
CA PHE A 44 65.59 -12.06 -16.16
C PHE A 44 65.99 -12.94 -14.97
N ASN A 45 67.13 -12.63 -14.37
CA ASN A 45 67.53 -13.26 -13.11
C ASN A 45 66.56 -12.86 -11.99
N ASN A 46 66.47 -13.68 -10.95
CA ASN A 46 65.72 -13.38 -9.73
C ASN A 46 66.46 -12.33 -8.85
N ASP A 47 67.14 -11.36 -9.48
CA ASP A 47 67.90 -10.35 -8.78
C ASP A 47 66.94 -9.48 -7.95
N SER A 48 67.30 -9.28 -6.69
CA SER A 48 66.60 -8.40 -5.77
C SER A 48 67.04 -6.94 -5.98
N VAL A 49 66.17 -5.98 -5.65
CA VAL A 49 66.52 -4.55 -5.72
C VAL A 49 67.72 -4.22 -4.82
N SER A 50 67.86 -4.88 -3.66
CA SER A 50 69.00 -4.72 -2.75
C SER A 50 70.35 -5.03 -3.39
N GLU A 51 70.42 -5.94 -4.37
CA GLU A 51 71.68 -6.28 -5.05
C GLU A 51 72.18 -5.17 -5.99
N PHE A 52 71.34 -4.17 -6.29
CA PHE A 52 71.70 -3.01 -7.09
C PHE A 52 72.02 -1.79 -6.22
N ILE A 53 72.09 -1.96 -4.90
CA ILE A 53 72.34 -0.89 -3.93
C ILE A 53 73.60 -1.20 -3.11
N GLU A 54 74.56 -0.27 -3.13
CA GLU A 54 75.81 -0.33 -2.36
C GLU A 54 75.91 0.91 -1.48
N GLU A 55 76.16 0.73 -0.17
CA GLU A 55 76.33 1.82 0.80
C GLU A 55 75.20 2.88 0.76
N GLY A 56 73.97 2.44 0.50
CA GLY A 56 72.79 3.32 0.42
C GLY A 56 72.61 4.06 -0.90
N HIS A 57 73.47 3.81 -1.89
CA HIS A 57 73.43 4.42 -3.22
C HIS A 57 73.24 3.34 -4.30
N TRP A 58 72.71 3.73 -5.46
CA TRP A 58 72.63 2.82 -6.60
C TRP A 58 74.04 2.44 -7.10
N ASN A 59 74.30 1.17 -7.34
CA ASN A 59 75.49 0.72 -8.08
C ASN A 59 75.31 1.11 -9.56
N ILE A 60 75.77 2.32 -9.90
CA ILE A 60 75.62 2.93 -11.23
C ILE A 60 76.14 2.00 -12.35
N PRO A 61 77.35 1.40 -12.25
CA PRO A 61 77.85 0.46 -13.26
C PRO A 61 76.93 -0.75 -13.50
N LYS A 62 76.37 -1.32 -12.42
CA LYS A 62 75.49 -2.49 -12.50
C LYS A 62 74.12 -2.12 -13.09
N VAL A 63 73.57 -0.98 -12.72
CA VAL A 63 72.30 -0.46 -13.26
C VAL A 63 72.43 -0.16 -14.75
N LEU A 64 73.49 0.53 -15.18
CA LEU A 64 73.71 0.86 -16.60
C LEU A 64 73.87 -0.39 -17.50
N ARG A 65 74.43 -1.47 -16.95
CA ARG A 65 74.63 -2.73 -17.68
C ARG A 65 73.35 -3.55 -17.82
N VAL A 66 72.47 -3.52 -16.81
CA VAL A 66 71.37 -4.47 -16.67
C VAL A 66 70.01 -3.82 -16.93
N ALA A 67 69.78 -2.57 -16.53
CA ALA A 67 68.47 -1.93 -16.64
C ALA A 67 68.14 -1.48 -18.07
N PRO A 68 66.85 -1.38 -18.45
CA PRO A 68 66.44 -0.82 -19.74
C PRO A 68 66.94 0.64 -19.91
N PRO A 69 67.61 1.00 -21.03
CA PRO A 69 68.18 2.34 -21.22
C PRO A 69 67.18 3.48 -21.04
N SER A 70 65.91 3.26 -21.41
CA SER A 70 64.83 4.23 -21.28
C SER A 70 64.42 4.51 -19.82
N GLN A 71 64.76 3.63 -18.87
CA GLN A 71 64.36 3.74 -17.46
C GLN A 71 65.54 4.08 -16.53
N VAL A 72 66.78 4.03 -17.01
CA VAL A 72 68.00 4.32 -16.21
C VAL A 72 67.91 5.67 -15.49
N HIS A 73 67.54 6.73 -16.22
CA HIS A 73 67.43 8.07 -15.63
C HIS A 73 66.41 8.10 -14.48
N HIS A 74 65.27 7.41 -14.64
CA HIS A 74 64.25 7.31 -13.60
C HIS A 74 64.75 6.56 -12.37
N ILE A 75 65.49 5.47 -12.56
CA ILE A 75 66.08 4.68 -11.47
C ILE A 75 67.07 5.54 -10.67
N LEU A 76 68.00 6.21 -11.35
CA LEU A 76 69.04 7.03 -10.71
C LEU A 76 68.47 8.29 -10.03
N SER A 77 67.36 8.83 -10.55
CA SER A 77 66.67 9.97 -9.94
C SER A 77 65.88 9.63 -8.68
N MET A 78 65.67 8.34 -8.38
CA MET A 78 64.86 7.91 -7.25
C MET A 78 65.65 8.00 -5.94
N GLN A 79 65.12 8.79 -5.00
CA GLN A 79 65.67 8.90 -3.65
C GLN A 79 65.44 7.61 -2.85
N LEU A 80 66.52 6.95 -2.45
CA LEU A 80 66.48 5.74 -1.62
C LEU A 80 66.28 6.13 -0.14
N GLN A 81 65.21 5.62 0.48
CA GLN A 81 64.94 5.75 1.91
C GLN A 81 65.01 4.37 2.58
N LEU A 82 66.19 3.78 2.61
CA LEU A 82 66.39 2.43 3.15
C LEU A 82 66.23 2.44 4.68
N GLN A 83 65.46 1.47 5.17
CA GLN A 83 65.23 1.26 6.60
C GLN A 83 65.53 -0.20 6.90
N GLN A 84 66.74 -0.47 7.42
CA GLN A 84 67.18 -1.83 7.72
C GLN A 84 66.26 -2.48 8.77
N GLY A 85 65.79 -3.69 8.50
CA GLY A 85 64.94 -4.48 9.41
C GLY A 85 63.43 -4.29 9.25
N LEU A 86 62.96 -3.38 8.38
CA LEU A 86 61.54 -3.23 8.06
C LEU A 86 61.23 -3.84 6.67
N PRO A 87 60.16 -4.66 6.53
CA PRO A 87 59.78 -5.21 5.23
C PRO A 87 59.25 -4.11 4.30
N ASP A 88 59.48 -4.26 2.98
CA ASP A 88 58.93 -3.34 1.98
C ASP A 88 57.40 -3.32 2.03
N GLN A 89 56.83 -2.16 1.68
CA GLN A 89 55.40 -1.92 1.80
C GLN A 89 54.76 -1.78 0.42
N ALA A 90 53.74 -2.61 0.15
CA ALA A 90 52.84 -2.39 -0.98
C ALA A 90 51.97 -1.15 -0.71
N VAL A 91 52.09 -0.17 -1.59
CA VAL A 91 51.31 1.06 -1.58
C VAL A 91 50.26 0.98 -2.67
N TRP A 92 49.00 1.07 -2.25
CA TRP A 92 47.85 1.12 -3.13
C TRP A 92 47.62 2.53 -3.65
N LYS A 93 47.81 2.76 -4.96
CA LYS A 93 47.78 4.10 -5.55
C LYS A 93 46.41 4.76 -5.61
N LEU A 94 45.31 4.00 -5.43
CA LEU A 94 43.95 4.53 -5.59
C LEU A 94 43.39 5.21 -4.34
N ASN A 95 44.16 5.32 -3.25
CA ASN A 95 43.80 6.11 -2.08
C ASN A 95 45.00 6.78 -1.43
N THR A 96 44.74 7.78 -0.58
CA THR A 96 45.76 8.55 0.12
C THR A 96 46.42 7.79 1.27
N SER A 97 45.76 6.76 1.81
CA SER A 97 46.30 5.94 2.90
C SER A 97 47.33 4.91 2.43
N GLY A 98 47.38 4.61 1.13
CA GLY A 98 48.25 3.58 0.57
C GLY A 98 47.86 2.15 0.94
N LEU A 99 46.75 1.95 1.65
CA LEU A 99 46.28 0.63 2.07
C LEU A 99 45.31 0.06 1.03
N PHE A 100 45.44 -1.23 0.73
CA PHE A 100 44.53 -1.91 -0.18
C PHE A 100 43.07 -1.85 0.32
N SER A 101 42.12 -1.56 -0.57
CA SER A 101 40.70 -1.69 -0.25
C SER A 101 39.89 -2.28 -1.39
N VAL A 102 38.96 -3.17 -1.03
CA VAL A 102 38.03 -3.79 -1.98
C VAL A 102 37.14 -2.74 -2.65
N SER A 103 36.75 -1.68 -1.93
CA SER A 103 35.93 -0.59 -2.47
C SER A 103 36.63 0.18 -3.59
N SER A 104 37.89 0.57 -3.41
CA SER A 104 38.66 1.28 -4.44
C SER A 104 38.97 0.39 -5.65
N THR A 105 39.29 -0.88 -5.39
CA THR A 105 39.49 -1.90 -6.43
C THR A 105 38.24 -2.14 -7.26
N TRP A 106 37.09 -2.29 -6.60
CA TRP A 106 35.80 -2.42 -7.29
C TRP A 106 35.49 -1.18 -8.13
N ASN A 107 35.84 0.01 -7.63
CA ASN A 107 35.62 1.27 -8.33
C ASN A 107 36.47 1.45 -9.60
N SER A 108 37.68 0.88 -9.66
CA SER A 108 38.55 0.95 -10.84
C SER A 108 38.17 -0.06 -11.92
N ILE A 109 37.67 -1.23 -11.52
CA ILE A 109 37.32 -2.30 -12.47
C ILE A 109 35.90 -2.15 -13.03
N ARG A 110 34.96 -1.60 -12.23
CA ARG A 110 33.56 -1.55 -12.65
C ARG A 110 33.33 -0.53 -13.77
N GLU A 111 32.53 -0.92 -14.75
CA GLU A 111 31.88 0.02 -15.66
C GLU A 111 30.81 0.80 -14.90
N LYS A 112 31.09 2.07 -14.60
CA LYS A 112 30.12 2.96 -13.95
C LYS A 112 29.03 3.33 -14.95
N ARG A 113 27.84 2.74 -14.77
CA ARG A 113 26.63 3.16 -15.48
C ARG A 113 26.12 4.50 -14.95
N GLU A 114 25.49 5.28 -15.82
CA GLU A 114 24.84 6.52 -15.41
C GLU A 114 23.79 6.30 -14.32
N LYS A 115 23.79 7.21 -13.34
CA LYS A 115 22.80 7.22 -12.26
C LYS A 115 21.46 7.67 -12.83
N THR A 116 20.61 6.71 -13.20
CA THR A 116 19.25 7.02 -13.63
C THR A 116 18.37 7.35 -12.42
N LYS A 117 17.64 8.48 -12.49
CA LYS A 117 16.69 8.91 -11.45
C LYS A 117 15.70 7.80 -11.05
N ILE A 118 15.30 6.98 -12.02
CA ILE A 118 14.39 5.85 -11.85
C ILE A 118 14.86 4.83 -10.80
N ASN A 119 16.18 4.60 -10.69
CA ASN A 119 16.72 3.63 -9.74
C ASN A 119 16.60 4.13 -8.30
N ASN A 120 16.82 5.44 -8.07
CA ASN A 120 16.73 6.04 -6.75
C ASN A 120 15.29 6.00 -6.23
N TYR A 121 14.31 6.30 -7.08
CA TYR A 121 12.90 6.25 -6.71
C TYR A 121 12.38 4.80 -6.58
N THR A 122 12.87 3.86 -7.40
CA THR A 122 12.49 2.45 -7.28
C THR A 122 12.95 1.89 -5.93
N TRP A 123 14.17 2.22 -5.50
CA TRP A 123 14.76 1.79 -4.24
C TRP A 123 14.54 2.81 -3.12
N HIS A 124 13.30 3.24 -2.95
CA HIS A 124 12.95 4.18 -1.89
C HIS A 124 13.17 3.53 -0.50
N PRO A 125 13.99 4.13 0.39
CA PRO A 125 14.42 3.48 1.64
C PRO A 125 13.27 3.22 2.62
N LYS A 126 12.20 4.01 2.53
CA LYS A 126 11.02 3.89 3.42
C LYS A 126 10.00 2.86 2.93
N ILE A 127 10.11 2.34 1.71
CA ILE A 127 9.13 1.42 1.13
C ILE A 127 9.58 -0.04 1.33
N PRO A 128 8.68 -0.98 1.66
CA PRO A 128 9.04 -2.38 1.81
C PRO A 128 9.75 -2.95 0.57
N PHE A 129 10.88 -3.61 0.80
CA PHE A 129 11.76 -4.16 -0.26
C PHE A 129 10.99 -4.98 -1.31
N LYS A 130 10.04 -5.81 -0.89
CA LYS A 130 9.23 -6.66 -1.79
C LYS A 130 8.48 -5.86 -2.85
N CYS A 131 7.97 -4.67 -2.51
CA CYS A 131 7.20 -3.83 -3.44
C CYS A 131 8.14 -3.19 -4.47
N SER A 132 9.26 -2.63 -4.01
CA SER A 132 10.32 -2.09 -4.87
C SER A 132 10.94 -3.15 -5.79
N PHE A 133 11.17 -4.35 -5.27
CA PHE A 133 11.69 -5.48 -6.03
C PHE A 133 10.72 -5.92 -7.13
N LEU A 134 9.42 -6.02 -6.81
CA LEU A 134 8.38 -6.29 -7.80
C LEU A 134 8.40 -5.23 -8.91
N LEU A 135 8.38 -3.94 -8.55
CA LEU A 135 8.36 -2.87 -9.54
C LEU A 135 9.59 -2.92 -10.45
N ARG A 136 10.78 -3.15 -9.89
CA ARG A 136 12.01 -3.30 -10.68
C ARG A 136 11.93 -4.46 -11.67
N ARG A 137 11.31 -5.58 -11.27
CA ARG A 137 11.06 -6.71 -12.17
C ARG A 137 10.04 -6.35 -13.24
N ALA A 138 8.98 -5.62 -12.92
CA ALA A 138 7.99 -5.15 -13.88
C ALA A 138 8.62 -4.25 -14.96
N ILE A 139 9.35 -3.21 -14.56
CA ILE A 139 10.01 -2.27 -15.48
C ILE A 139 11.05 -2.97 -16.38
N ARG A 140 11.68 -4.04 -15.90
CA ARG A 140 12.65 -4.84 -16.68
C ARG A 140 12.01 -5.96 -17.50
N GLY A 141 10.69 -6.05 -17.52
CA GLY A 141 9.99 -7.11 -18.22
C GLY A 141 10.22 -8.51 -17.63
N LYS A 142 10.62 -8.65 -16.36
CA LYS A 142 11.07 -9.93 -15.73
C LYS A 142 10.02 -10.62 -14.86
N LEU A 143 8.75 -10.27 -15.01
CA LEU A 143 7.66 -10.95 -14.29
C LEU A 143 7.13 -12.15 -15.10
N PRO A 144 6.64 -13.20 -14.41
CA PRO A 144 6.05 -14.39 -15.07
C PRO A 144 4.63 -14.08 -15.57
N THR A 145 4.56 -13.29 -16.64
CA THR A 145 3.35 -13.07 -17.44
C THR A 145 3.23 -14.13 -18.53
N ASN A 146 2.04 -14.33 -19.09
CA ASN A 146 1.85 -15.34 -20.15
C ASN A 146 2.74 -15.09 -21.37
N GLU A 147 3.04 -13.82 -21.68
CA GLU A 147 4.04 -13.43 -22.68
C GLU A 147 5.42 -14.08 -22.47
N LYS A 148 5.83 -14.28 -21.21
CA LYS A 148 7.08 -14.99 -20.91
C LYS A 148 6.91 -16.50 -20.88
N LEU A 149 5.74 -17.00 -20.52
CA LEU A 149 5.45 -18.43 -20.59
C LEU A 149 5.41 -18.91 -22.06
N LEU A 150 5.01 -18.06 -23.00
CA LEU A 150 5.16 -18.27 -24.44
C LEU A 150 6.61 -18.53 -24.85
N SER A 151 7.56 -17.75 -24.30
CA SER A 151 8.99 -17.99 -24.57
C SER A 151 9.51 -19.34 -24.03
N PHE A 152 8.72 -20.02 -23.20
CA PHE A 152 8.96 -21.37 -22.69
C PHE A 152 8.04 -22.43 -23.32
N GLY A 153 7.26 -22.09 -24.35
CA GLY A 153 6.42 -23.03 -25.11
C GLY A 153 5.05 -23.36 -24.49
N ILE A 154 4.54 -22.55 -23.56
CA ILE A 154 3.21 -22.75 -22.93
C ILE A 154 2.18 -21.85 -23.62
N GLU A 155 1.00 -22.40 -23.98
CA GLU A 155 -0.07 -21.62 -24.62
C GLU A 155 -0.59 -20.49 -23.70
N PRO A 156 -0.78 -19.28 -24.23
CA PRO A 156 -1.15 -18.12 -23.44
C PRO A 156 -2.66 -18.13 -23.17
N SER A 157 -3.03 -17.98 -21.90
CA SER A 157 -4.42 -17.64 -21.54
C SER A 157 -4.64 -16.12 -21.59
N ASP A 158 -5.89 -15.69 -21.75
CA ASP A 158 -6.26 -14.29 -21.61
C ASP A 158 -6.06 -13.78 -20.17
N CYS A 159 -6.05 -12.46 -20.00
CA CYS A 159 -6.01 -11.81 -18.71
C CYS A 159 -7.31 -12.09 -17.94
N HIS A 160 -7.19 -12.65 -16.74
CA HIS A 160 -8.34 -12.94 -15.88
C HIS A 160 -8.74 -11.74 -15.00
N CYS A 161 -8.01 -10.62 -15.10
CA CYS A 161 -8.26 -9.43 -14.27
C CYS A 161 -9.30 -8.47 -14.85
N CYS A 162 -9.47 -8.49 -16.17
CA CYS A 162 -10.30 -7.55 -16.91
C CYS A 162 -11.59 -8.23 -17.38
N HIS A 163 -12.67 -7.45 -17.54
CA HIS A 163 -13.91 -7.95 -18.15
C HIS A 163 -13.76 -8.09 -19.68
N SER A 164 -12.98 -7.19 -20.29
CA SER A 164 -12.60 -7.27 -21.70
C SER A 164 -11.45 -8.27 -21.87
N PRO A 165 -11.53 -9.21 -22.83
CA PRO A 165 -10.42 -10.12 -23.12
C PRO A 165 -9.21 -9.30 -23.59
N GLY A 166 -8.04 -9.63 -23.03
CA GLY A 166 -6.79 -8.96 -23.36
C GLY A 166 -5.60 -9.81 -22.94
N ALA A 167 -4.47 -9.64 -23.62
CA ALA A 167 -3.29 -10.45 -23.34
C ALA A 167 -2.74 -10.19 -21.93
N ASP A 168 -2.41 -11.25 -21.18
CA ASP A 168 -1.73 -11.19 -19.88
C ASP A 168 -0.27 -10.77 -20.06
N THR A 169 -0.07 -9.48 -20.35
CA THR A 169 1.23 -8.78 -20.48
C THR A 169 1.48 -7.88 -19.28
N ILE A 170 2.73 -7.42 -19.12
CA ILE A 170 3.07 -6.47 -18.05
C ILE A 170 2.36 -5.14 -18.27
N GLU A 171 2.38 -4.59 -19.49
CA GLU A 171 1.68 -3.35 -19.77
C GLU A 171 0.17 -3.49 -19.53
N HIS A 172 -0.47 -4.57 -19.98
CA HIS A 172 -1.90 -4.78 -19.72
C HIS A 172 -2.22 -4.91 -18.22
N THR A 173 -1.48 -5.75 -17.50
CA THR A 173 -1.72 -6.01 -16.08
C THR A 173 -1.54 -4.76 -15.21
N PHE A 174 -0.53 -3.95 -15.51
CA PHE A 174 -0.14 -2.83 -14.66
C PHE A 174 -0.62 -1.48 -15.15
N ASN A 175 -1.06 -1.33 -16.40
CA ASN A 175 -1.27 -0.01 -16.99
C ASN A 175 -2.42 0.04 -18.03
N SER A 176 -2.31 -0.67 -19.15
CA SER A 176 -3.22 -0.52 -20.28
C SER A 176 -4.54 -1.29 -20.17
N GLY A 177 -4.64 -2.28 -19.27
CA GLY A 177 -5.88 -3.00 -19.00
C GLY A 177 -6.93 -2.14 -18.29
N ASP A 178 -8.20 -2.36 -18.58
CA ASP A 178 -9.31 -1.55 -18.06
C ASP A 178 -9.36 -1.54 -16.52
N PHE A 179 -9.05 -2.68 -15.90
CA PHE A 179 -8.94 -2.80 -14.45
C PHE A 179 -7.84 -1.88 -13.89
N ALA A 180 -6.64 -1.92 -14.48
CA ALA A 180 -5.51 -1.12 -14.05
C ALA A 180 -5.77 0.38 -14.27
N LYS A 181 -6.29 0.76 -15.44
CA LYS A 181 -6.66 2.15 -15.77
C LYS A 181 -7.60 2.74 -14.73
N ASN A 182 -8.63 2.00 -14.29
CA ASN A 182 -9.58 2.47 -13.29
C ASN A 182 -8.92 2.70 -11.91
N VAL A 183 -7.96 1.85 -11.52
CA VAL A 183 -7.19 2.03 -10.28
C VAL A 183 -6.29 3.26 -10.40
N TRP A 184 -5.53 3.40 -11.47
CA TRP A 184 -4.67 4.57 -11.70
C TRP A 184 -5.47 5.86 -11.72
N ARG A 185 -6.60 5.89 -12.45
CA ARG A 185 -7.46 7.07 -12.57
C ARG A 185 -8.00 7.53 -11.22
N TYR A 186 -8.40 6.62 -10.35
CA TYR A 186 -8.87 6.95 -9.01
C TYR A 186 -7.83 7.73 -8.18
N PHE A 187 -6.58 7.27 -8.14
CA PHE A 187 -5.54 7.97 -7.38
C PHE A 187 -4.97 9.19 -8.11
N ALA A 188 -4.90 9.14 -9.43
CA ALA A 188 -4.37 10.23 -10.23
C ALA A 188 -5.26 11.48 -10.14
N ILE A 189 -6.59 11.33 -10.19
CA ILE A 189 -7.53 12.46 -10.06
C ILE A 189 -7.36 13.14 -8.70
N SER A 190 -7.30 12.37 -7.61
CA SER A 190 -7.14 12.92 -6.26
C SER A 190 -5.81 13.65 -6.02
N LEU A 191 -4.80 13.40 -6.88
CA LEU A 191 -3.47 14.00 -6.79
C LEU A 191 -3.18 14.98 -7.95
N GLY A 192 -4.18 15.30 -8.79
CA GLY A 192 -4.02 16.21 -9.92
C GLY A 192 -3.09 15.70 -11.03
N ILE A 193 -2.91 14.38 -11.16
CA ILE A 193 -2.02 13.77 -12.15
C ILE A 193 -2.79 13.42 -13.42
N ARG A 194 -2.23 13.79 -14.58
CA ARG A 194 -2.80 13.44 -15.89
C ARG A 194 -2.67 11.96 -16.22
N THR A 195 -3.75 11.37 -16.73
CA THR A 195 -3.90 9.93 -17.04
C THR A 195 -3.84 9.62 -18.54
N ASP A 196 -3.04 10.38 -19.29
CA ASP A 196 -2.84 10.12 -20.72
C ASP A 196 -2.24 8.71 -20.95
N PRO A 197 -2.54 8.04 -22.07
CA PRO A 197 -2.01 6.71 -22.37
C PRO A 197 -0.49 6.78 -22.60
N LEU A 198 0.27 6.41 -21.57
CA LEU A 198 1.73 6.32 -21.59
C LEU A 198 2.16 4.90 -21.20
N PRO A 199 3.32 4.40 -21.66
CA PRO A 199 3.91 3.17 -21.14
C PRO A 199 4.10 3.22 -19.62
N LEU A 200 4.04 2.08 -18.93
CA LEU A 200 4.09 1.99 -17.46
C LEU A 200 5.28 2.77 -16.88
N ARG A 201 6.46 2.64 -17.51
CA ARG A 201 7.68 3.35 -17.09
C ARG A 201 7.50 4.86 -17.09
N ASN A 202 6.88 5.40 -18.13
CA ASN A 202 6.69 6.85 -18.30
C ASN A 202 5.58 7.36 -17.39
N LEU A 203 4.52 6.56 -17.18
CA LEU A 203 3.50 6.85 -16.19
C LEU A 203 4.11 7.00 -14.79
N ILE A 204 4.92 6.04 -14.34
CA ILE A 204 5.56 6.10 -13.02
C ILE A 204 6.52 7.29 -12.92
N MET A 205 7.28 7.59 -13.96
CA MET A 205 8.15 8.77 -13.99
C MET A 205 7.38 10.08 -13.87
N ARG A 206 6.17 10.16 -14.44
CA ARG A 206 5.27 11.32 -14.29
C ARG A 206 4.85 11.51 -12.83
N TRP A 207 4.49 10.43 -12.14
CA TRP A 207 4.17 10.48 -10.71
C TRP A 207 5.36 10.96 -9.87
N TRP A 208 6.56 10.43 -10.15
CA TRP A 208 7.78 10.81 -9.42
C TRP A 208 8.29 12.22 -9.71
N SER A 209 7.85 12.82 -10.82
CA SER A 209 8.22 14.17 -11.23
C SER A 209 7.13 15.20 -10.96
N ALA A 210 6.01 14.81 -10.36
CA ALA A 210 4.92 15.71 -10.04
C ALA A 210 5.32 16.74 -8.97
N PRO A 211 4.81 17.99 -9.05
CA PRO A 211 5.05 18.99 -8.02
C PRO A 211 4.45 18.54 -6.69
N HIS A 212 5.13 18.87 -5.59
CA HIS A 212 4.71 18.51 -4.24
C HIS A 212 4.76 19.71 -3.32
N ASN A 213 3.82 19.76 -2.38
CA ASN A 213 3.65 20.91 -1.46
C ASN A 213 4.36 20.68 -0.12
N ASN A 214 4.60 19.43 0.26
CA ASN A 214 5.29 19.05 1.49
C ASN A 214 5.91 17.64 1.37
N GLU A 215 6.70 17.23 2.36
CA GLU A 215 7.40 15.94 2.36
C GLU A 215 6.47 14.72 2.43
N ALA A 216 5.27 14.86 3.02
CA ALA A 216 4.29 13.79 3.05
C ALA A 216 3.60 13.60 1.70
N HIS A 217 3.23 14.69 1.04
CA HIS A 217 2.71 14.69 -0.32
C HIS A 217 3.73 14.09 -1.29
N LYS A 218 5.00 14.50 -1.17
CA LYS A 218 6.12 13.90 -1.92
C LYS A 218 6.23 12.40 -1.71
N LEU A 219 6.12 11.94 -0.47
CA LEU A 219 6.14 10.50 -0.15
C LEU A 219 4.99 9.77 -0.84
N ILE A 220 3.77 10.29 -0.77
CA ILE A 220 2.57 9.71 -1.41
C ILE A 220 2.76 9.61 -2.92
N LEU A 221 3.25 10.67 -3.57
CA LEU A 221 3.52 10.68 -5.01
C LEU A 221 4.55 9.62 -5.41
N GLN A 222 5.53 9.36 -4.54
CA GLN A 222 6.56 8.35 -4.78
C GLN A 222 6.10 6.92 -4.48
N SER A 223 5.35 6.70 -3.40
CA SER A 223 4.94 5.38 -2.93
C SER A 223 3.70 4.82 -3.61
N THR A 224 2.72 5.68 -3.93
CA THR A 224 1.47 5.27 -4.56
C THR A 224 1.66 4.47 -5.86
N PRO A 225 2.50 4.87 -6.83
CA PRO A 225 2.69 4.07 -8.05
C PRO A 225 3.29 2.69 -7.76
N ILE A 226 4.15 2.58 -6.75
CA ILE A 226 4.75 1.31 -6.31
C ILE A 226 3.67 0.42 -5.66
N PHE A 227 2.82 0.97 -4.80
CA PHE A 227 1.74 0.23 -4.15
C PHE A 227 0.61 -0.15 -5.10
N ILE A 228 0.29 0.68 -6.10
CA ILE A 228 -0.64 0.32 -7.17
C ILE A 228 -0.11 -0.91 -7.88
N CYS A 229 1.14 -0.91 -8.34
CA CYS A 229 1.74 -2.07 -8.99
C CYS A 229 1.70 -3.30 -8.08
N TRP A 230 2.11 -3.16 -6.82
CA TRP A 230 2.08 -4.25 -5.85
C TRP A 230 0.68 -4.88 -5.70
N ASN A 231 -0.36 -4.06 -5.54
CA ASN A 231 -1.71 -4.55 -5.30
C ASN A 231 -2.39 -5.08 -6.58
N LEU A 232 -2.08 -4.51 -7.76
CA LEU A 232 -2.50 -5.08 -9.05
C LEU A 232 -1.90 -6.48 -9.25
N TRP A 233 -0.61 -6.66 -8.93
CA TRP A 233 0.04 -7.96 -9.02
C TRP A 233 -0.56 -8.98 -8.06
N LYS A 234 -0.81 -8.60 -6.81
CA LYS A 234 -1.51 -9.48 -5.84
C LYS A 234 -2.89 -9.89 -6.35
N ASN A 235 -3.68 -8.94 -6.87
CA ASN A 235 -5.00 -9.25 -7.43
C ASN A 235 -4.91 -10.23 -8.61
N ARG A 236 -3.95 -10.03 -9.53
CA ARG A 236 -3.71 -10.98 -10.63
C ARG A 236 -3.39 -12.38 -10.10
N CYS A 237 -2.47 -12.50 -9.14
CA CYS A 237 -2.08 -13.80 -8.60
C CYS A 237 -3.24 -14.48 -7.86
N ASP A 238 -4.01 -13.73 -7.08
CA ASP A 238 -5.23 -14.21 -6.40
C ASP A 238 -6.25 -14.79 -7.39
N VAL A 239 -6.40 -14.16 -8.56
CA VAL A 239 -7.36 -14.61 -9.58
C VAL A 239 -6.83 -15.80 -10.34
N LYS A 240 -5.60 -15.71 -10.85
CA LYS A 240 -5.01 -16.73 -11.71
C LYS A 240 -4.74 -18.05 -10.97
N TYR A 241 -4.31 -17.98 -9.72
CA TYR A 241 -3.87 -19.16 -8.96
C TYR A 241 -4.71 -19.44 -7.71
N GLY A 242 -5.45 -18.43 -7.21
CA GLY A 242 -6.21 -18.54 -5.96
C GLY A 242 -7.71 -18.75 -6.13
N GLY A 243 -8.21 -18.83 -7.37
CA GLY A 243 -9.63 -19.03 -7.66
C GLY A 243 -10.55 -17.87 -7.26
N LYS A 244 -9.98 -16.69 -6.96
CA LYS A 244 -10.75 -15.50 -6.55
C LYS A 244 -11.16 -14.66 -7.75
N GLN A 245 -12.23 -13.88 -7.60
CA GLN A 245 -12.59 -12.87 -8.59
C GLN A 245 -11.83 -11.55 -8.36
N SER A 246 -11.62 -10.80 -9.45
CA SER A 246 -11.00 -9.48 -9.38
C SER A 246 -11.92 -8.49 -8.69
N ASN A 247 -11.39 -7.72 -7.73
CA ASN A 247 -12.17 -6.73 -6.98
C ASN A 247 -11.41 -5.39 -6.94
N ILE A 248 -11.93 -4.41 -7.68
CA ILE A 248 -11.30 -3.09 -7.80
C ILE A 248 -11.37 -2.29 -6.50
N VAL A 249 -12.48 -2.40 -5.75
CA VAL A 249 -12.68 -1.72 -4.46
C VAL A 249 -11.64 -2.22 -3.47
N ARG A 250 -11.42 -3.53 -3.41
CA ARG A 250 -10.38 -4.15 -2.59
C ARG A 250 -8.99 -3.63 -2.95
N VAL A 251 -8.66 -3.57 -4.24
CA VAL A 251 -7.34 -3.06 -4.68
C VAL A 251 -7.14 -1.60 -4.28
N LYS A 252 -8.14 -0.73 -4.53
CA LYS A 252 -8.10 0.68 -4.09
C LYS A 252 -7.92 0.79 -2.58
N HIS A 253 -8.70 0.03 -1.80
CA HIS A 253 -8.61 0.00 -0.35
C HIS A 253 -7.22 -0.40 0.14
N LEU A 254 -6.62 -1.44 -0.46
CA LEU A 254 -5.28 -1.91 -0.07
C LEU A 254 -4.19 -0.88 -0.40
N VAL A 255 -4.28 -0.18 -1.53
CA VAL A 255 -3.35 0.90 -1.89
C VAL A 255 -3.45 2.07 -0.90
N ILE A 256 -4.67 2.45 -0.50
CA ILE A 256 -4.89 3.47 0.55
C ILE A 256 -4.25 3.01 1.86
N LEU A 257 -4.52 1.77 2.27
CA LEU A 257 -3.99 1.20 3.51
C LEU A 257 -2.46 1.15 3.53
N ASP A 258 -1.83 0.74 2.41
CA ASP A 258 -0.37 0.66 2.30
C ASP A 258 0.28 2.05 2.37
N ASN A 259 -0.28 3.06 1.69
CA ASN A 259 0.16 4.45 1.80
C ASN A 259 -0.02 5.01 3.21
N PHE A 260 -1.15 4.71 3.84
CA PHE A 260 -1.46 5.16 5.19
C PHE A 260 -0.50 4.58 6.23
N LYS A 261 -0.25 3.26 6.18
CA LYS A 261 0.76 2.60 7.01
C LYS A 261 2.13 3.25 6.84
N LEU A 262 2.52 3.52 5.59
CA LEU A 262 3.79 4.18 5.29
C LEU A 262 3.86 5.59 5.91
N LEU A 263 2.82 6.40 5.78
CA LEU A 263 2.78 7.74 6.37
C LEU A 263 2.91 7.70 7.90
N HIS A 264 2.19 6.79 8.57
CA HIS A 264 2.29 6.63 10.02
C HIS A 264 3.67 6.17 10.48
N THR A 265 4.32 5.27 9.74
CA THR A 265 5.67 4.82 10.08
C THR A 265 6.71 5.92 9.89
N VAL A 266 6.57 6.74 8.85
CA VAL A 266 7.56 7.76 8.49
C VAL A 266 7.37 9.06 9.27
N PHE A 267 6.13 9.40 9.59
CA PHE A 267 5.75 10.63 10.29
C PHE A 267 4.90 10.29 11.52
N PRO A 268 5.45 9.58 12.53
CA PRO A 268 4.69 9.13 13.69
C PRO A 268 4.22 10.28 14.59
N TYR A 269 4.87 11.44 14.47
CA TYR A 269 4.54 12.66 15.23
C TYR A 269 3.38 13.45 14.62
N ILE A 270 2.93 13.11 13.41
CA ILE A 270 1.76 13.75 12.80
C ILE A 270 0.54 12.91 13.15
N SER A 271 -0.48 13.54 13.71
CA SER A 271 -1.80 12.93 13.90
C SER A 271 -2.51 12.87 12.55
N TRP A 272 -2.17 11.86 11.75
CA TRP A 272 -2.84 11.64 10.48
C TRP A 272 -4.31 11.23 10.76
N PRO A 273 -5.27 11.84 10.06
CA PRO A 273 -6.66 11.38 10.14
C PRO A 273 -6.71 9.92 9.68
N LEU A 274 -7.11 9.00 10.58
CA LEU A 274 -6.93 7.55 10.41
C LEU A 274 -7.51 6.98 9.10
N ARG A 275 -8.52 7.66 8.57
CA ARG A 275 -8.83 7.93 7.17
C ARG A 275 -9.58 9.26 7.20
N TRP A 276 -9.80 9.89 6.04
CA TRP A 276 -10.76 11.00 5.95
C TRP A 276 -12.18 10.60 6.36
N ASN A 277 -12.44 9.32 6.64
CA ASN A 277 -13.71 8.86 7.21
C ASN A 277 -13.45 7.79 8.25
N LYS A 278 -13.41 8.26 9.50
CA LYS A 278 -13.23 7.41 10.67
C LYS A 278 -14.48 6.58 10.98
N TRP A 279 -15.66 7.07 10.58
CA TRP A 279 -16.94 6.41 10.80
C TRP A 279 -17.27 5.43 9.68
N VAL A 280 -17.60 4.20 10.08
CA VAL A 280 -18.37 3.28 9.25
C VAL A 280 -19.82 3.29 9.71
N LYS A 281 -20.73 3.12 8.76
CA LYS A 281 -22.15 2.96 9.03
C LYS A 281 -22.48 1.48 8.91
N LEU A 282 -23.08 0.92 9.96
CA LEU A 282 -23.53 -0.45 10.04
C LEU A 282 -25.06 -0.42 10.12
N ASN A 283 -25.72 -0.88 9.07
CA ASN A 283 -27.16 -1.11 9.04
C ASN A 283 -27.43 -2.58 9.36
N THR A 284 -28.30 -2.88 10.30
CA THR A 284 -28.68 -4.27 10.65
C THR A 284 -30.18 -4.44 10.71
N ASP A 285 -30.62 -5.68 10.53
CA ASP A 285 -32.01 -6.09 10.67
C ASP A 285 -32.10 -7.57 11.10
N GLY A 286 -33.07 -7.86 11.95
CA GLY A 286 -33.45 -9.20 12.38
C GLY A 286 -34.73 -9.68 11.71
N SER A 287 -34.76 -10.94 11.27
CA SER A 287 -35.96 -11.56 10.72
C SER A 287 -36.37 -12.79 11.50
N ALA A 288 -37.67 -12.94 11.77
CA ALA A 288 -38.26 -14.13 12.36
C ALA A 288 -39.45 -14.61 11.51
N LEU A 289 -39.49 -15.91 11.14
CA LEU A 289 -40.63 -16.49 10.40
C LEU A 289 -41.88 -16.68 11.26
N SER A 290 -41.70 -16.85 12.57
CA SER A 290 -42.74 -16.83 13.60
C SER A 290 -42.14 -16.28 14.90
N ASN A 291 -42.99 -15.88 15.86
CA ASN A 291 -42.51 -15.29 17.11
C ASN A 291 -43.05 -16.07 18.34
N PRO A 292 -42.29 -17.04 18.89
CA PRO A 292 -40.95 -17.48 18.50
C PRO A 292 -40.95 -18.38 17.24
N GLY A 293 -39.79 -18.49 16.59
CA GLY A 293 -39.65 -19.18 15.30
C GLY A 293 -38.22 -19.20 14.80
N SER A 294 -38.02 -19.67 13.56
CA SER A 294 -36.70 -19.58 12.92
C SER A 294 -36.33 -18.11 12.73
N ILE A 295 -35.15 -17.74 13.21
CA ILE A 295 -34.61 -16.39 13.19
C ILE A 295 -33.35 -16.31 12.35
N GLY A 296 -33.09 -15.12 11.84
CA GLY A 296 -31.85 -14.82 11.16
C GLY A 296 -31.54 -13.34 11.08
N ALA A 297 -30.32 -13.04 10.68
CA ALA A 297 -29.73 -11.71 10.74
C ALA A 297 -29.21 -11.27 9.38
N GLY A 298 -29.38 -9.98 9.11
CA GLY A 298 -28.82 -9.31 7.95
C GLY A 298 -28.12 -8.02 8.37
N GLY A 299 -27.08 -7.66 7.63
CA GLY A 299 -26.49 -6.34 7.81
C GLY A 299 -25.48 -5.96 6.76
N VAL A 300 -25.24 -4.66 6.65
CA VAL A 300 -24.31 -4.05 5.70
C VAL A 300 -23.47 -2.97 6.38
N ILE A 301 -22.16 -3.06 6.21
CA ILE A 301 -21.17 -2.08 6.63
C ILE A 301 -20.78 -1.25 5.41
N ARG A 302 -20.93 0.07 5.52
CA ARG A 302 -20.68 1.03 4.47
C ARG A 302 -19.62 2.05 4.89
N ASN A 303 -18.86 2.51 3.90
CA ASN A 303 -18.01 3.68 4.07
C ASN A 303 -18.86 4.98 3.97
N HIS A 304 -18.21 6.11 4.18
CA HIS A 304 -18.81 7.44 4.06
C HIS A 304 -19.35 7.83 2.67
N LEU A 305 -18.98 7.11 1.61
CA LEU A 305 -19.51 7.29 0.26
C LEU A 305 -20.74 6.40 0.02
N GLY A 306 -21.22 5.68 1.05
CA GLY A 306 -22.28 4.68 0.92
C GLY A 306 -21.80 3.36 0.31
N GLU A 307 -20.52 3.24 -0.09
CA GLU A 307 -20.02 2.02 -0.72
C GLU A 307 -19.89 0.89 0.31
N ILE A 308 -20.26 -0.32 -0.11
CA ILE A 308 -20.14 -1.53 0.70
C ILE A 308 -18.67 -1.84 1.04
N ILE A 309 -18.42 -2.06 2.33
CA ILE A 309 -17.19 -2.65 2.87
C ILE A 309 -17.40 -4.15 3.06
N LEU A 310 -18.53 -4.52 3.68
CA LEU A 310 -18.91 -5.88 4.01
C LEU A 310 -20.43 -5.94 4.16
N ALA A 311 -21.06 -7.06 3.83
CA ALA A 311 -22.41 -7.39 4.22
C ALA A 311 -22.47 -8.84 4.69
N TYR A 312 -23.50 -9.19 5.44
CA TYR A 312 -23.69 -10.55 5.92
C TYR A 312 -25.16 -10.94 5.92
N SER A 313 -25.39 -12.24 5.83
CA SER A 313 -26.67 -12.91 6.03
C SER A 313 -26.39 -14.17 6.82
N ALA A 314 -27.02 -14.32 7.98
CA ALA A 314 -26.69 -15.38 8.94
C ALA A 314 -27.95 -16.03 9.54
N PRO A 315 -28.18 -17.34 9.34
CA PRO A 315 -29.22 -18.06 10.07
C PRO A 315 -28.81 -18.17 11.55
N LEU A 316 -29.75 -17.88 12.47
CA LEU A 316 -29.48 -17.79 13.91
C LEU A 316 -30.20 -18.87 14.73
N GLY A 317 -30.85 -19.83 14.07
CA GLY A 317 -31.59 -20.91 14.74
C GLY A 317 -33.02 -20.47 15.11
N THR A 318 -33.44 -20.70 16.35
CA THR A 318 -34.81 -20.43 16.83
C THR A 318 -34.80 -19.37 17.93
N GLY A 319 -35.68 -18.38 17.83
CA GLY A 319 -35.76 -17.28 18.79
C GLY A 319 -36.95 -16.36 18.53
N THR A 320 -36.93 -15.17 19.14
CA THR A 320 -37.95 -14.13 18.93
C THR A 320 -37.48 -13.08 17.92
N ASN A 321 -38.40 -12.28 17.39
CA ASN A 321 -38.03 -11.18 16.49
C ASN A 321 -37.03 -10.21 17.16
N ASN A 322 -37.32 -9.83 18.41
CA ASN A 322 -36.46 -8.93 19.17
C ASN A 322 -35.06 -9.53 19.43
N GLN A 323 -34.96 -10.85 19.58
CA GLN A 323 -33.67 -11.52 19.70
C GLN A 323 -32.90 -11.49 18.36
N ALA A 324 -33.58 -11.70 17.23
CA ALA A 324 -32.97 -11.62 15.91
C ALA A 324 -32.33 -10.23 15.66
N GLU A 325 -33.03 -9.16 16.05
CA GLU A 325 -32.53 -7.78 15.92
C GLU A 325 -31.24 -7.54 16.70
N VAL A 326 -31.21 -7.97 17.96
CA VAL A 326 -30.04 -7.78 18.84
C VAL A 326 -28.87 -8.63 18.36
N GLU A 327 -29.11 -9.89 17.97
CA GLU A 327 -28.08 -10.79 17.43
C GLU A 327 -27.53 -10.28 16.09
N ALA A 328 -28.37 -9.69 15.24
CA ALA A 328 -27.92 -9.04 14.01
C ALA A 328 -26.94 -7.90 14.32
N ALA A 329 -27.26 -7.04 15.30
CA ALA A 329 -26.38 -5.95 15.72
C ALA A 329 -25.04 -6.46 16.30
N ILE A 330 -25.10 -7.48 17.17
CA ILE A 330 -23.91 -8.13 17.76
C ILE A 330 -22.99 -8.65 16.65
N PHE A 331 -23.54 -9.42 15.70
CA PHE A 331 -22.79 -9.99 14.59
C PHE A 331 -22.07 -8.90 13.78
N GLY A 332 -22.79 -7.83 13.42
CA GLY A 332 -22.24 -6.71 12.66
C GLY A 332 -21.13 -5.95 13.38
N ILE A 333 -21.29 -5.70 14.69
CA ILE A 333 -20.29 -5.01 15.50
C ILE A 333 -19.04 -5.88 15.69
N THR A 334 -19.20 -7.18 15.92
CA THR A 334 -18.06 -8.11 15.99
C THR A 334 -17.21 -8.04 14.72
N TRP A 335 -17.84 -7.98 13.55
CA TRP A 335 -17.12 -7.78 12.28
C TRP A 335 -16.41 -6.44 12.20
N CYS A 336 -17.02 -5.35 12.69
CA CYS A 336 -16.37 -4.04 12.74
C CYS A 336 -15.09 -4.08 13.57
N ILE A 337 -15.13 -4.70 14.76
CA ILE A 337 -13.98 -4.86 15.67
C ILE A 337 -12.89 -5.72 15.02
N HIS A 338 -13.25 -6.87 14.43
CA HIS A 338 -12.30 -7.77 13.76
C HIS A 338 -11.59 -7.08 12.59
N MET A 339 -12.30 -6.22 11.85
CA MET A 339 -11.74 -5.44 10.74
C MET A 339 -11.03 -4.15 11.18
N LYS A 340 -10.92 -3.88 12.49
CA LYS A 340 -10.29 -2.70 13.08
C LYS A 340 -10.98 -1.37 12.72
N TYR A 341 -12.30 -1.39 12.59
CA TYR A 341 -13.12 -0.18 12.54
C TYR A 341 -13.55 0.21 13.94
N ASN A 342 -13.03 1.33 14.44
CA ASN A 342 -13.24 1.77 15.82
C ASN A 342 -14.26 2.90 15.97
N GLN A 343 -14.75 3.51 14.87
CA GLN A 343 -15.85 4.47 14.92
C GLN A 343 -17.03 3.96 14.11
N VAL A 344 -18.13 3.65 14.79
CA VAL A 344 -19.27 2.93 14.20
C VAL A 344 -20.56 3.66 14.53
N ILE A 345 -21.34 3.94 13.49
CA ILE A 345 -22.76 4.29 13.62
C ILE A 345 -23.55 3.01 13.33
N LEU A 346 -24.16 2.43 14.35
CA LEU A 346 -25.15 1.38 14.22
C LEU A 346 -26.51 2.03 13.93
N GLU A 347 -27.08 1.72 12.77
CA GLU A 347 -28.42 2.08 12.35
C GLU A 347 -29.31 0.83 12.37
N VAL A 348 -30.37 0.87 13.16
CA VAL A 348 -31.39 -0.19 13.28
C VAL A 348 -32.77 0.42 13.10
N ASP A 349 -33.71 -0.33 12.55
CA ASP A 349 -35.13 0.07 12.45
C ASP A 349 -35.95 -0.36 13.68
N SER A 350 -35.38 -1.16 14.58
CA SER A 350 -35.97 -1.46 15.87
C SER A 350 -35.76 -0.32 16.88
N GLN A 351 -36.79 0.53 17.06
CA GLN A 351 -36.79 1.56 18.11
C GLN A 351 -36.60 0.95 19.52
N LEU A 352 -37.15 -0.26 19.76
CA LEU A 352 -36.98 -0.98 21.02
C LEU A 352 -35.50 -1.27 21.31
N LEU A 353 -34.72 -1.71 20.31
CA LEU A 353 -33.28 -1.97 20.48
C LEU A 353 -32.55 -0.68 20.85
N VAL A 354 -32.86 0.43 20.17
CA VAL A 354 -32.25 1.74 20.47
C VAL A 354 -32.58 2.18 21.90
N ASP A 355 -33.81 2.00 22.34
CA ASP A 355 -34.26 2.37 23.68
C ASP A 355 -33.62 1.49 24.76
N TRP A 356 -33.53 0.17 24.53
CA TRP A 356 -32.82 -0.77 25.40
C TRP A 356 -31.34 -0.44 25.51
N PHE A 357 -30.70 -0.04 24.40
CA PHE A 357 -29.31 0.36 24.40
C PHE A 357 -29.07 1.70 25.14
N LYS A 358 -30.04 2.61 25.13
CA LYS A 358 -29.94 3.88 25.88
C LYS A 358 -30.31 3.73 27.34
N ASN A 359 -31.24 2.84 27.67
CA ASN A 359 -31.80 2.67 29.01
C ASN A 359 -31.88 1.20 29.43
N SER A 360 -30.85 0.77 30.17
CA SER A 360 -30.70 -0.60 30.64
C SER A 360 -31.79 -1.09 31.60
N LYS A 361 -32.59 -0.20 32.21
CA LYS A 361 -33.69 -0.58 33.13
C LYS A 361 -34.91 -1.17 32.44
N SER A 362 -35.00 -1.05 31.12
CA SER A 362 -36.16 -1.46 30.32
C SER A 362 -35.96 -2.79 29.57
N ILE A 363 -34.81 -3.44 29.75
CA ILE A 363 -34.43 -4.64 29.01
C ILE A 363 -35.20 -5.87 29.54
N PRO A 364 -35.91 -6.62 28.68
CA PRO A 364 -36.54 -7.88 29.06
C PRO A 364 -35.52 -8.91 29.54
N TRP A 365 -35.85 -9.67 30.60
CA TRP A 365 -34.95 -10.66 31.21
C TRP A 365 -34.41 -11.69 30.21
N ASN A 366 -35.22 -12.09 29.22
CA ASN A 366 -34.88 -13.10 28.22
C ASN A 366 -33.96 -12.60 27.10
N ILE A 367 -33.69 -11.29 27.00
CA ILE A 367 -32.77 -10.68 26.04
C ILE A 367 -31.58 -9.99 26.76
N SER A 368 -31.55 -10.09 28.10
CA SER A 368 -30.59 -9.37 28.94
C SER A 368 -29.13 -9.76 28.66
N SER A 369 -28.86 -11.06 28.41
CA SER A 369 -27.50 -11.53 28.12
C SER A 369 -26.99 -11.03 26.77
N GLN A 370 -27.83 -11.04 25.73
CA GLN A 370 -27.50 -10.50 24.41
C GLN A 370 -27.25 -8.99 24.48
N MET A 371 -28.11 -8.25 25.18
CA MET A 371 -27.90 -6.81 25.36
C MET A 371 -26.62 -6.49 26.14
N GLN A 372 -26.28 -7.27 27.17
CA GLN A 372 -24.99 -7.13 27.88
C GLN A 372 -23.80 -7.36 26.94
N GLN A 373 -23.87 -8.37 26.08
CA GLN A 373 -22.83 -8.62 25.07
C GLN A 373 -22.74 -7.46 24.08
N LEU A 374 -23.86 -6.93 23.59
CA LEU A 374 -23.90 -5.77 22.70
C LEU A 374 -23.24 -4.54 23.35
N HIS A 375 -23.54 -4.27 24.63
CA HIS A 375 -22.89 -3.21 25.39
C HIS A 375 -21.38 -3.42 25.54
N GLN A 376 -20.95 -4.64 25.86
CA GLN A 376 -19.53 -4.97 26.00
C GLN A 376 -18.76 -4.85 24.68
N LEU A 377 -19.39 -5.13 23.55
CA LEU A 377 -18.78 -4.91 22.24
C LEU A 377 -18.70 -3.42 21.92
N ALA A 378 -19.75 -2.65 22.24
CA ALA A 378 -19.76 -1.21 22.03
C ALA A 378 -18.67 -0.47 22.82
N THR A 379 -18.32 -0.92 24.04
CA THR A 379 -17.23 -0.33 24.84
C THR A 379 -15.83 -0.60 24.29
N GLN A 380 -15.66 -1.57 23.37
CA GLN A 380 -14.38 -1.82 22.69
C GLN A 380 -14.11 -0.85 21.54
N LEU A 381 -15.11 -0.05 21.14
CA LEU A 381 -15.00 0.92 20.06
C LEU A 381 -14.67 2.31 20.60
N ASP A 382 -13.75 3.01 19.95
CA ASP A 382 -13.35 4.38 20.35
C ASP A 382 -14.55 5.35 20.32
N HIS A 383 -15.42 5.22 19.31
CA HIS A 383 -16.62 6.04 19.16
C HIS A 383 -17.78 5.19 18.64
N PHE A 384 -18.84 5.06 19.41
CA PHE A 384 -20.02 4.29 19.03
C PHE A 384 -21.30 5.11 19.15
N LYS A 385 -22.19 5.00 18.17
CA LYS A 385 -23.54 5.54 18.22
C LYS A 385 -24.53 4.47 17.77
N CYS A 386 -25.56 4.21 18.57
CA CYS A 386 -26.73 3.44 18.16
C CYS A 386 -27.87 4.42 17.90
N ILE A 387 -28.39 4.44 16.68
CA ILE A 387 -29.47 5.34 16.25
C ILE A 387 -30.55 4.57 15.50
N HIS A 388 -31.77 5.09 15.58
CA HIS A 388 -32.89 4.57 14.82
C HIS A 388 -32.81 5.06 13.36
N THR A 389 -33.12 4.19 12.41
CA THR A 389 -33.37 4.53 11.00
C THR A 389 -34.77 4.06 10.61
N PHE A 390 -35.40 4.74 9.66
CA PHE A 390 -36.70 4.28 9.15
C PHE A 390 -36.52 3.02 8.32
N ARG A 391 -37.52 2.13 8.33
CA ARG A 391 -37.48 0.85 7.62
C ARG A 391 -37.26 1.03 6.12
N GLU A 392 -37.80 2.11 5.56
CA GLU A 392 -37.63 2.53 4.16
C GLU A 392 -36.17 2.91 3.81
N ALA A 393 -35.33 3.14 4.82
CA ALA A 393 -33.89 3.41 4.65
C ALA A 393 -33.01 2.22 5.06
N ASN A 394 -33.61 1.05 5.37
CA ASN A 394 -32.92 -0.15 5.87
C ASN A 394 -33.07 -1.38 4.94
N PHE A 395 -33.54 -1.20 3.70
CA PHE A 395 -33.91 -2.29 2.79
C PHE A 395 -32.80 -3.31 2.54
N VAL A 396 -31.53 -2.90 2.46
CA VAL A 396 -30.42 -3.84 2.24
C VAL A 396 -30.27 -4.81 3.40
N ALA A 397 -30.39 -4.33 4.65
CA ALA A 397 -30.32 -5.19 5.83
C ALA A 397 -31.56 -6.11 5.91
N ASP A 398 -32.77 -5.60 5.64
CA ASP A 398 -34.03 -6.38 5.64
C ASP A 398 -34.05 -7.49 4.58
N VAL A 399 -33.51 -7.23 3.38
CA VAL A 399 -33.39 -8.28 2.37
C VAL A 399 -32.37 -9.34 2.79
N LEU A 400 -31.25 -8.94 3.41
CA LEU A 400 -30.23 -9.87 3.89
C LEU A 400 -30.70 -10.69 5.08
N SER A 401 -31.50 -10.12 5.98
CA SER A 401 -32.08 -10.83 7.12
C SER A 401 -33.08 -11.88 6.64
N LYS A 402 -33.92 -11.57 5.65
CA LYS A 402 -34.83 -12.54 5.03
C LYS A 402 -34.12 -13.61 4.21
N HIS A 403 -33.04 -13.25 3.52
CA HIS A 403 -32.22 -14.21 2.78
C HIS A 403 -31.59 -15.27 3.69
N SER A 404 -31.38 -14.95 4.97
CA SER A 404 -30.76 -15.88 5.92
C SER A 404 -31.57 -17.17 6.13
N HIS A 405 -32.89 -17.13 5.93
CA HIS A 405 -33.78 -18.30 6.02
C HIS A 405 -33.62 -19.28 4.85
N GLN A 406 -32.93 -18.86 3.78
CA GLN A 406 -32.74 -19.66 2.56
C GLN A 406 -31.36 -20.33 2.51
N ILE A 407 -30.49 -20.05 3.48
CA ILE A 407 -29.10 -20.50 3.51
C ILE A 407 -28.83 -21.36 4.75
N PRO A 408 -28.02 -22.43 4.63
CA PRO A 408 -27.75 -23.32 5.76
C PRO A 408 -26.66 -22.80 6.71
N ASN A 409 -25.82 -21.86 6.25
CA ASN A 409 -24.68 -21.34 6.99
C ASN A 409 -24.55 -19.83 6.77
N PRO A 410 -23.94 -19.09 7.72
CA PRO A 410 -23.66 -17.67 7.55
C PRO A 410 -22.83 -17.37 6.30
N GLN A 411 -23.25 -16.37 5.55
CA GLN A 411 -22.56 -15.86 4.37
C GLN A 411 -22.12 -14.41 4.57
N VAL A 412 -20.95 -14.09 4.02
CA VAL A 412 -20.36 -12.76 4.08
C VAL A 412 -20.00 -12.32 2.66
N PHE A 413 -20.38 -11.10 2.32
CA PHE A 413 -20.24 -10.50 0.99
C PHE A 413 -19.34 -9.27 1.09
N PHE A 414 -18.39 -9.12 0.17
CA PHE A 414 -17.39 -8.03 0.18
C PHE A 414 -17.53 -7.05 -0.99
N ASN A 415 -18.50 -7.28 -1.87
CA ASN A 415 -18.82 -6.39 -2.99
C ASN A 415 -20.26 -6.60 -3.46
N ILE A 416 -20.72 -5.68 -4.31
CA ILE A 416 -22.08 -5.67 -4.84
C ILE A 416 -22.37 -6.92 -5.69
N GLN A 417 -21.38 -7.45 -6.43
CA GLN A 417 -21.61 -8.62 -7.29
C GLN A 417 -21.88 -9.91 -6.51
N GLN A 418 -21.38 -9.98 -5.28
CA GLN A 418 -21.59 -11.12 -4.38
C GLN A 418 -22.93 -11.09 -3.66
N LEU A 419 -23.58 -9.93 -3.59
CA LEU A 419 -24.86 -9.80 -2.89
C LEU A 419 -25.98 -10.56 -3.62
N PRO A 420 -26.99 -11.05 -2.89
CA PRO A 420 -28.25 -11.45 -3.49
C PRO A 420 -28.81 -10.33 -4.39
N LYS A 421 -29.35 -10.69 -5.56
CA LYS A 421 -29.76 -9.72 -6.60
C LYS A 421 -30.59 -8.55 -6.07
N LEU A 422 -31.52 -8.83 -5.17
CA LEU A 422 -32.39 -7.82 -4.58
C LEU A 422 -31.64 -6.88 -3.62
N ALA A 423 -30.73 -7.41 -2.80
CA ALA A 423 -29.88 -6.60 -1.91
C ALA A 423 -28.90 -5.73 -2.72
N ALA A 424 -28.37 -6.26 -3.83
CA ALA A 424 -27.53 -5.50 -4.75
C ALA A 424 -28.29 -4.33 -5.40
N ALA A 425 -29.55 -4.54 -5.80
CA ALA A 425 -30.39 -3.52 -6.39
C ALA A 425 -30.66 -2.36 -5.42
N TYR A 426 -31.07 -2.66 -4.18
CA TYR A 426 -31.29 -1.63 -3.15
C TYR A 426 -30.00 -0.87 -2.80
N LEU A 427 -28.86 -1.56 -2.70
CA LEU A 427 -27.59 -0.90 -2.46
C LEU A 427 -27.19 0.05 -3.59
N GLN A 428 -27.47 -0.31 -4.86
CA GLN A 428 -27.23 0.56 -5.99
C GLN A 428 -28.15 1.78 -6.00
N GLN A 429 -29.41 1.61 -5.57
CA GLN A 429 -30.34 2.71 -5.40
C GLN A 429 -29.84 3.71 -4.34
N ASP A 430 -29.42 3.22 -3.16
CA ASP A 430 -28.85 4.05 -2.09
C ASP A 430 -27.61 4.84 -2.56
N LEU A 431 -26.79 4.23 -3.43
CA LEU A 431 -25.60 4.87 -4.03
C LEU A 431 -25.97 5.94 -5.08
N ALA A 432 -27.07 5.75 -5.80
CA ALA A 432 -27.56 6.73 -6.77
C ALA A 432 -28.12 7.97 -6.06
N ASP A 433 -28.83 7.76 -4.94
CA ASP A 433 -29.43 8.83 -4.14
C ASP A 433 -28.39 9.67 -3.37
N THR A 434 -27.16 9.17 -3.22
CA THR A 434 -26.05 9.84 -2.54
C THR A 434 -25.06 10.54 -3.48
N ALA A 435 -25.22 10.42 -4.81
CA ALA A 435 -24.38 11.10 -5.78
C ALA A 435 -24.76 12.60 -5.90
N PRO A 436 -23.80 13.55 -5.87
CA PRO A 436 -24.11 14.96 -6.05
C PRO A 436 -24.62 15.21 -7.48
N THR A 437 -25.93 15.41 -7.62
CA THR A 437 -26.54 15.86 -8.87
C THR A 437 -26.02 17.25 -9.23
N ALA A 438 -25.34 17.36 -10.36
CA ALA A 438 -25.01 18.65 -10.97
C ALA A 438 -26.31 19.36 -11.39
N SER A 439 -26.57 20.57 -10.85
CA SER A 439 -27.59 21.58 -11.25
C SER A 439 -29.05 21.08 -11.38
N SER A 440 -30.08 21.55 -10.69
CA SER A 440 -30.48 22.87 -10.17
C SER A 440 -31.86 22.68 -9.46
N PRO A 441 -32.64 23.75 -9.15
CA PRO A 441 -32.75 24.47 -7.88
C PRO A 441 -33.90 23.97 -6.96
N ALA A 442 -33.96 24.58 -5.79
CA ALA A 442 -34.86 24.31 -4.66
C ALA A 442 -36.34 24.05 -5.00
N GLY A 443 -36.93 23.14 -4.21
CA GLY A 443 -38.34 23.17 -3.81
C GLY A 443 -39.32 22.46 -4.75
N MET A 444 -39.51 21.15 -4.55
CA MET A 444 -40.83 20.50 -4.66
C MET A 444 -40.71 19.06 -4.12
N ALA A 445 -41.34 18.82 -2.96
CA ALA A 445 -41.64 17.48 -2.51
C ALA A 445 -42.53 16.82 -3.57
N ARG A 446 -42.09 15.70 -4.13
CA ARG A 446 -42.94 14.86 -4.99
C ARG A 446 -43.71 13.91 -4.08
N GLU A 447 -45.02 14.13 -3.97
CA GLU A 447 -45.94 13.15 -3.40
C GLU A 447 -45.91 11.85 -4.23
N PRO A 448 -46.04 10.67 -3.60
CA PRO A 448 -46.12 9.41 -4.30
C PRO A 448 -47.49 9.24 -4.99
N PRO A 449 -47.55 8.51 -6.12
CA PRO A 449 -48.79 8.31 -6.87
C PRO A 449 -49.78 7.44 -6.08
N VAL A 450 -51.00 7.96 -5.97
CA VAL A 450 -52.18 7.26 -5.43
C VAL A 450 -52.62 6.17 -6.41
N GLY A 451 -52.73 4.92 -5.96
CA GLY A 451 -53.45 3.89 -6.70
C GLY A 451 -53.28 2.46 -6.19
N LEU A 452 -54.41 1.89 -5.76
CA LEU A 452 -54.68 0.46 -5.51
C LEU A 452 -54.37 -0.09 -4.10
N PHE A 453 -55.16 0.35 -3.12
CA PHE A 453 -55.63 -0.55 -2.07
C PHE A 453 -57.16 -0.68 -2.14
N ARG A 454 -57.63 -1.92 -2.28
CA ARG A 454 -59.03 -2.30 -2.03
C ARG A 454 -59.26 -2.32 -0.50
N PRO A 455 -60.45 -1.92 -0.02
CA PRO A 455 -60.76 -1.91 1.41
C PRO A 455 -61.32 -3.27 1.86
N SER A 456 -60.99 -3.66 3.09
CA SER A 456 -61.80 -4.58 3.89
C SER A 456 -61.89 -4.02 5.32
N ASP A 457 -63.10 -3.52 5.62
CA ASP A 457 -63.86 -3.64 6.87
C ASP A 457 -63.17 -3.26 8.19
N GLN A 458 -63.52 -2.12 8.82
CA GLN A 458 -64.76 -1.75 9.56
C GLN A 458 -64.57 -1.86 11.08
N GLY A 459 -65.02 -0.79 11.77
CA GLY A 459 -65.24 -0.73 13.22
C GLY A 459 -64.11 0.00 13.97
N HIS A 460 -64.31 1.09 14.71
CA HIS A 460 -65.52 1.66 15.28
C HIS A 460 -65.29 3.16 15.54
N GLN A 461 -66.36 3.92 15.37
CA GLN A 461 -66.48 5.34 15.70
C GLN A 461 -66.20 5.61 17.18
N ARG A 462 -65.58 6.77 17.47
CA ARG A 462 -66.23 7.76 18.36
C ARG A 462 -65.69 9.17 18.10
N ARG A 463 -66.66 10.00 17.74
CA ARG A 463 -66.68 11.46 17.60
C ARG A 463 -66.32 12.13 18.94
N LEU A 464 -65.59 13.24 18.90
CA LEU A 464 -65.95 14.46 19.64
C LEU A 464 -65.34 15.66 18.91
N GLU A 465 -66.17 16.69 18.82
CA GLU A 465 -66.13 17.86 17.97
C GLU A 465 -65.42 19.06 18.62
N HIS A 466 -64.98 19.98 17.76
CA HIS A 466 -64.89 21.45 17.91
C HIS A 466 -64.30 22.03 19.22
N THR A 467 -63.27 22.87 19.15
CA THR A 467 -63.48 24.29 18.82
C THR A 467 -62.19 25.03 18.47
N THR A 468 -62.27 25.79 17.39
CA THR A 468 -61.41 26.91 17.00
C THR A 468 -61.56 28.09 17.96
N LYS A 469 -60.46 28.79 18.29
CA LYS A 469 -60.45 30.27 18.33
C LYS A 469 -59.03 30.85 18.29
N THR A 470 -58.97 31.94 17.55
CA THR A 470 -57.88 32.74 17.00
C THR A 470 -57.29 33.79 17.97
N TYR A 471 -56.00 34.10 17.75
CA TYR A 471 -55.28 35.40 17.77
C TYR A 471 -55.74 36.58 18.65
N HIS A 472 -54.80 37.16 19.41
CA HIS A 472 -54.33 38.57 19.35
C HIS A 472 -53.07 38.69 20.25
N GLU A 473 -51.90 39.00 19.68
CA GLU A 473 -51.24 40.31 19.65
C GLU A 473 -50.67 40.82 20.99
N SER A 474 -49.36 41.07 20.95
CA SER A 474 -48.44 41.74 21.90
C SER A 474 -48.82 43.25 22.09
N PRO A 475 -48.09 44.14 22.83
CA PRO A 475 -46.73 44.02 23.36
C PRO A 475 -46.43 44.75 24.71
N SER A 476 -45.13 44.77 25.05
CA SER A 476 -44.41 45.81 25.82
C SER A 476 -44.41 45.76 27.36
N ASN A 477 -43.26 45.42 27.95
CA ASN A 477 -42.33 46.35 28.62
C ASN A 477 -41.49 45.66 29.70
N SER A 478 -40.17 45.81 29.56
CA SER A 478 -39.11 45.69 30.58
C SER A 478 -39.23 46.83 31.62
N PRO A 479 -38.33 47.04 32.62
CA PRO A 479 -37.30 46.20 33.25
C PRO A 479 -37.41 46.20 34.80
N TYR A 480 -36.49 45.51 35.49
CA TYR A 480 -35.80 45.82 36.77
C TYR A 480 -35.44 44.49 37.48
N ASN A 481 -34.19 44.02 37.41
CA ASN A 481 -33.04 44.31 38.28
C ASN A 481 -33.08 43.70 39.69
N SER A 482 -31.93 43.12 40.02
CA SER A 482 -31.27 42.97 41.33
C SER A 482 -31.66 41.83 42.30
N MET A 483 -30.70 40.89 42.39
CA MET A 483 -29.89 40.56 43.56
C MET A 483 -30.43 39.70 44.72
N ASN A 484 -29.53 38.78 45.09
CA ASN A 484 -29.25 38.18 46.40
C ASN A 484 -30.18 37.06 46.89
N SER A 485 -29.69 35.81 46.78
CA SER A 485 -29.11 35.03 47.90
C SER A 485 -28.43 33.79 47.36
#